data_AF-A0AAU4DX26-F1
#
_entry.id   AF-A0AAU4DX26-F1
#
_cell.length_a   1.000
_cell.length_b   1.000
_cell.length_c   1.000
_cell.angle_alpha   90.00
_cell.angle_beta   90.00
_cell.angle_gamma   90.00
#
_symmetry.space_group_name_H-M   'P 1'
#
loop_
_entity.id
_entity.type
_entity.pdbx_description
1 polymer ?
#
loop_
_entity_poly.entity_id
_entity_poly.type
_entity_poly.pdbx_seq_one_letter_code
_entity_poly.pdbx_strand_id
1 'polypeptide(L)'
;MASPSPISNQDAPAAARPGPAVNTPALSARHTRLIAEQIRALAGPVAEAVEQLAGPLPTVRTLVTGRVRGALASAAAEASAIGGLTLRARLRDAVSTWWMTRRNTVTATCVLADDGVLIVVFAPALRAAPGDVLVEVFGHELVHAAQVHRPGRREERLEDLRSNHGITKRPPADSYRAESKVCLEEAQAHELEAAIKELTGR
;
A
#
# COMPACT_ATOMS: atom_id res chain seq x y z
N MET A 1 -32.60 35.15 53.99
CA MET A 1 -31.58 34.26 53.38
C MET A 1 -32.30 33.36 52.38
N ALA A 2 -31.64 33.06 51.27
CA ALA A 2 -32.19 32.88 49.92
C ALA A 2 -33.25 31.77 49.69
N SER A 3 -34.18 32.06 48.76
CA SER A 3 -35.21 31.18 48.21
C SER A 3 -34.64 30.16 47.20
N PRO A 4 -35.18 28.93 47.09
CA PRO A 4 -34.98 28.08 45.92
C PRO A 4 -36.16 28.22 44.93
N SER A 5 -35.85 28.59 43.70
CA SER A 5 -36.77 28.56 42.55
C SER A 5 -36.58 27.27 41.72
N PRO A 6 -37.55 26.89 40.87
CA PRO A 6 -37.88 25.51 40.56
C PRO A 6 -37.18 24.94 39.31
N ILE A 7 -37.36 23.62 39.16
CA ILE A 7 -37.02 22.76 38.03
C ILE A 7 -37.43 23.39 36.68
N SER A 8 -36.49 23.46 35.73
CA SER A 8 -36.80 23.59 34.30
C SER A 8 -36.11 22.46 33.53
N ASN A 9 -36.91 21.46 33.19
CA ASN A 9 -36.60 20.41 32.22
C ASN A 9 -36.95 20.98 30.83
N GLN A 10 -35.96 21.39 30.04
CA GLN A 10 -36.05 21.49 28.58
C GLN A 10 -34.69 21.89 28.01
N ASP A 11 -34.05 20.92 27.36
CA ASP A 11 -33.17 21.02 26.19
C ASP A 11 -32.16 19.87 26.21
N ALA A 12 -32.70 18.66 26.10
CA ALA A 12 -31.91 17.51 25.69
C ALA A 12 -31.61 17.67 24.19
N PRO A 13 -30.34 17.73 23.75
CA PRO A 13 -30.05 17.64 22.33
C PRO A 13 -30.51 16.28 21.82
N ALA A 14 -31.33 16.31 20.76
CA ALA A 14 -31.81 15.12 20.07
C ALA A 14 -30.65 14.16 19.82
N ALA A 15 -30.75 12.96 20.40
CA ALA A 15 -29.82 11.88 20.16
C ALA A 15 -29.73 11.65 18.64
N ALA A 16 -28.56 11.96 18.09
CA ALA A 16 -28.23 11.60 16.72
C ALA A 16 -28.46 10.09 16.57
N ARG A 17 -29.40 9.72 15.69
CA ARG A 17 -29.66 8.32 15.35
C ARG A 17 -28.31 7.67 14.97
N PRO A 18 -27.89 6.58 15.62
CA PRO A 18 -26.72 5.85 15.17
C PRO A 18 -27.06 5.31 13.78
N GLY A 19 -26.42 5.89 12.75
CA GLY A 19 -26.35 5.27 11.43
C GLY A 19 -25.78 3.86 11.57
N PRO A 20 -26.06 2.94 10.63
CA PRO A 20 -25.61 1.56 10.73
C PRO A 20 -24.10 1.55 10.94
N ALA A 21 -23.69 1.13 12.14
CA ALA A 21 -22.31 0.91 12.48
C ALA A 21 -21.82 -0.21 11.54
N VAL A 22 -21.10 0.18 10.50
CA VAL A 22 -20.36 -0.76 9.66
C VAL A 22 -19.19 -1.25 10.53
N ASN A 23 -19.50 -2.24 11.35
CA ASN A 23 -18.53 -3.04 12.09
C ASN A 23 -17.69 -3.81 11.06
N THR A 24 -16.74 -3.13 10.45
CA THR A 24 -15.60 -3.82 9.86
C THR A 24 -14.80 -4.29 11.07
N PRO A 25 -14.67 -5.60 11.34
CA PRO A 25 -13.84 -6.05 12.44
C PRO A 25 -12.42 -5.54 12.15
N ALA A 26 -11.98 -4.54 12.92
CA ALA A 26 -10.58 -4.20 12.99
C ALA A 26 -9.86 -5.50 13.35
N LEU A 27 -8.97 -5.98 12.49
CA LEU A 27 -8.13 -7.10 12.88
C LEU A 27 -7.49 -6.77 14.21
N SER A 28 -7.55 -7.72 15.13
CA SER A 28 -6.87 -7.57 16.41
C SER A 28 -5.40 -7.31 16.12
N ALA A 29 -4.78 -6.39 16.87
CA ALA A 29 -3.36 -6.06 16.75
C ALA A 29 -2.45 -7.30 16.74
N ARG A 30 -2.92 -8.40 17.33
CA ARG A 30 -2.28 -9.72 17.31
C ARG A 30 -2.08 -10.29 15.90
N HIS A 31 -3.07 -10.19 15.02
CA HIS A 31 -2.94 -10.77 13.67
C HIS A 31 -1.96 -9.97 12.81
N THR A 32 -2.04 -8.65 12.85
CA THR A 32 -1.06 -7.77 12.20
C THR A 32 0.36 -8.05 12.71
N ARG A 33 0.54 -8.29 14.02
CA ARG A 33 1.84 -8.69 14.59
C ARG A 33 2.34 -10.01 14.05
N LEU A 34 1.48 -11.03 13.95
CA LEU A 34 1.87 -12.34 13.42
C LEU A 34 2.35 -12.25 11.96
N ILE A 35 1.62 -11.55 11.10
CA ILE A 35 2.05 -11.33 9.71
C ILE A 35 3.35 -10.52 9.66
N ALA A 36 3.52 -9.52 10.53
CA ALA A 36 4.76 -8.76 10.61
C ALA A 36 5.97 -9.58 11.07
N GLU A 37 5.78 -10.51 12.00
CA GLU A 37 6.83 -11.45 12.43
C GLU A 37 7.21 -12.42 11.31
N GLN A 38 6.22 -12.94 10.57
CA GLN A 38 6.46 -13.80 9.41
C GLN A 38 7.22 -13.06 8.30
N ILE A 39 6.80 -11.84 7.97
CA ILE A 39 7.52 -10.99 7.00
C ILE A 39 8.94 -10.73 7.47
N ARG A 40 9.15 -10.40 8.75
CA ARG A 40 10.50 -10.17 9.29
C ARG A 40 11.39 -11.42 9.15
N ALA A 41 10.83 -12.61 9.38
CA ALA A 41 11.57 -13.86 9.22
C ALA A 41 11.89 -14.19 7.75
N LEU A 42 11.03 -13.77 6.82
CA LEU A 42 11.21 -14.01 5.37
C LEU A 42 12.02 -12.91 4.67
N ALA A 43 12.12 -11.71 5.24
CA ALA A 43 12.61 -10.54 4.54
C ALA A 43 14.02 -10.69 3.98
N GLY A 44 14.96 -11.26 4.76
CA GLY A 44 16.33 -11.52 4.31
C GLY A 44 16.38 -12.51 3.14
N PRO A 45 15.94 -13.77 3.34
CA PRO A 45 15.99 -14.77 2.27
C PRO A 45 15.26 -14.38 0.99
N VAL A 46 14.10 -13.72 1.10
CA VAL A 46 13.35 -13.27 -0.09
C VAL A 46 14.07 -12.11 -0.78
N ALA A 47 14.63 -11.15 -0.03
CA ALA A 47 15.40 -10.06 -0.61
C ALA A 47 16.64 -10.58 -1.36
N GLU A 48 17.39 -11.51 -0.76
CA GLU A 48 18.55 -12.14 -1.41
C GLU A 48 18.17 -12.85 -2.71
N ALA A 49 17.08 -13.63 -2.69
CA ALA A 49 16.57 -14.29 -3.90
C ALA A 49 16.15 -13.28 -4.99
N VAL A 50 15.49 -12.18 -4.61
CA VAL A 50 15.11 -11.13 -5.56
C VAL A 50 16.34 -10.40 -6.09
N GLU A 51 17.34 -10.09 -5.26
CA GLU A 51 18.57 -9.45 -5.73
C GLU A 51 19.32 -10.30 -6.75
N GLN A 52 19.34 -11.62 -6.53
CA GLN A 52 19.92 -12.58 -7.46
C GLN A 52 19.17 -12.65 -8.80
N LEU A 53 17.84 -12.55 -8.79
CA LEU A 53 16.99 -12.77 -9.97
C LEU A 53 16.64 -11.48 -10.74
N ALA A 54 16.36 -10.39 -10.03
CA ALA A 54 15.81 -9.15 -10.58
C ALA A 54 16.80 -7.97 -10.55
N GLY A 55 17.90 -8.10 -9.79
CA GLY A 55 18.91 -7.06 -9.60
C GLY A 55 18.81 -6.34 -8.25
N PRO A 56 19.69 -5.36 -7.99
CA PRO A 56 19.84 -4.75 -6.68
C PRO A 56 18.56 -4.06 -6.19
N LEU A 57 18.29 -4.17 -4.89
CA LEU A 57 17.16 -3.51 -4.26
C LEU A 57 17.51 -2.07 -3.83
N PRO A 58 16.56 -1.12 -3.92
CA PRO A 58 16.69 0.18 -3.27
C PRO A 58 16.48 0.03 -1.75
N THR A 59 16.52 1.13 -1.00
CA THR A 59 16.00 1.13 0.38
C THR A 59 14.53 0.71 0.38
N VAL A 60 14.21 -0.42 1.00
CA VAL A 60 12.84 -0.94 1.14
C VAL A 60 12.37 -0.77 2.59
N ARG A 61 11.25 -0.08 2.76
CA ARG A 61 10.51 -0.06 4.04
C ARG A 61 9.25 -0.90 3.90
N THR A 62 8.94 -1.71 4.91
CA THR A 62 7.73 -2.55 4.89
C THR A 62 6.78 -2.15 6.01
N LEU A 63 5.51 -1.88 5.66
CA LEU A 63 4.44 -1.56 6.59
C LEU A 63 3.36 -2.64 6.55
N VAL A 64 3.21 -3.39 7.63
CA VAL A 64 2.13 -4.37 7.80
C VAL A 64 0.98 -3.73 8.54
N THR A 65 -0.17 -3.57 7.88
CA THR A 65 -1.29 -2.80 8.45
C THR A 65 -2.64 -3.20 7.86
N GLY A 66 -3.71 -2.55 8.32
CA GLY A 66 -5.05 -2.69 7.74
C GLY A 66 -5.23 -1.82 6.49
N ARG A 67 -6.21 -2.17 5.64
CA ARG A 67 -6.48 -1.49 4.34
C ARG A 67 -6.55 0.04 4.41
N VAL A 68 -7.30 0.59 5.35
CA VAL A 68 -7.46 2.06 5.48
C VAL A 68 -6.14 2.75 5.79
N ARG A 69 -5.41 2.27 6.81
CA ARG A 69 -4.11 2.85 7.20
C ARG A 69 -3.06 2.63 6.12
N GLY A 70 -3.08 1.48 5.45
CA GLY A 70 -2.17 1.18 4.36
C GLY A 70 -2.40 2.08 3.14
N ALA A 71 -3.66 2.32 2.75
CA ALA A 71 -3.99 3.25 1.67
C ALA A 71 -3.54 4.68 1.99
N LEU A 72 -3.75 5.15 3.22
CA LEU A 72 -3.27 6.46 3.67
C LEU A 72 -1.74 6.55 3.68
N ALA A 73 -1.05 5.51 4.14
CA ALA A 73 0.41 5.47 4.15
C ALA A 73 0.98 5.44 2.73
N SER A 74 0.36 4.70 1.82
CA SER A 74 0.75 4.62 0.41
C SER A 74 0.64 5.99 -0.26
N ALA A 75 -0.54 6.61 -0.16
CA ALA A 75 -0.78 7.94 -0.71
C ALA A 75 0.12 9.02 -0.08
N ALA A 76 0.48 8.87 1.21
CA ALA A 76 1.42 9.79 1.86
C ALA A 76 2.86 9.61 1.36
N ALA A 77 3.31 8.36 1.15
CA ALA A 77 4.64 8.07 0.64
C ALA A 77 4.82 8.59 -0.79
N GLU A 78 3.88 8.29 -1.69
CA GLU A 78 3.94 8.77 -3.07
C GLU A 78 3.85 10.28 -3.14
N ALA A 79 2.99 10.90 -2.33
CA ALA A 79 2.88 12.36 -2.29
C ALA A 79 4.16 13.04 -1.83
N SER A 80 4.89 12.42 -0.89
CA SER A 80 6.20 12.88 -0.48
C SER A 80 7.16 12.81 -1.66
N ALA A 81 7.21 11.65 -2.33
CA ALA A 81 8.17 11.37 -3.41
C ALA A 81 7.96 12.27 -4.63
N ILE A 82 6.70 12.52 -4.99
CA ILE A 82 6.33 13.35 -6.13
C ILE A 82 6.66 14.83 -5.88
N GLY A 83 6.41 15.30 -4.64
CA GLY A 83 6.42 16.70 -4.26
C GLY A 83 5.24 17.50 -4.84
N GLY A 84 4.80 18.56 -4.15
CA GLY A 84 3.84 19.52 -4.71
C GLY A 84 2.38 19.05 -4.82
N LEU A 85 1.99 17.94 -4.20
CA LEU A 85 0.58 17.50 -4.18
C LEU A 85 -0.26 18.27 -3.15
N THR A 86 -1.45 18.72 -3.58
CA THR A 86 -2.45 19.30 -2.68
C THR A 86 -3.03 18.25 -1.73
N LEU A 87 -3.48 18.65 -0.54
CA LEU A 87 -4.16 17.75 0.41
C LEU A 87 -5.36 17.03 -0.23
N ARG A 88 -6.12 17.74 -1.08
CA ARG A 88 -7.27 17.16 -1.79
C ARG A 88 -6.84 16.05 -2.75
N ALA A 89 -5.75 16.23 -3.50
CA ALA A 89 -5.21 15.20 -4.38
C ALA A 89 -4.77 13.97 -3.59
N ARG A 90 -4.09 14.18 -2.45
CA ARG A 90 -3.67 13.11 -1.52
C ARG A 90 -4.85 12.31 -0.96
N LEU A 91 -5.92 13.00 -0.54
CA LEU A 91 -7.12 12.35 -0.01
C LEU A 91 -7.87 11.58 -1.09
N ARG A 92 -8.00 12.14 -2.30
CA ARG A 92 -8.62 11.45 -3.44
C ARG A 92 -7.86 10.16 -3.75
N ASP A 93 -6.54 10.23 -3.75
CA ASP A 93 -5.68 9.09 -4.01
C ASP A 93 -5.82 8.01 -2.94
N ALA A 94 -5.74 8.39 -1.65
CA ALA A 94 -5.97 7.47 -0.54
C ALA A 94 -7.36 6.80 -0.60
N VAL A 95 -8.41 7.54 -0.98
CA VAL A 95 -9.76 6.99 -1.16
C VAL A 95 -9.81 6.02 -2.34
N SER A 96 -9.15 6.33 -3.46
CA SER A 96 -9.05 5.45 -4.63
C SER A 96 -8.36 4.14 -4.27
N THR A 97 -7.18 4.21 -3.65
CA THR A 97 -6.40 3.06 -3.19
C THR A 97 -7.17 2.23 -2.16
N TRP A 98 -7.88 2.88 -1.23
CA TRP A 98 -8.75 2.18 -0.29
C TRP A 98 -9.90 1.46 -1.01
N TRP A 99 -10.56 2.09 -1.98
CA TRP A 99 -11.62 1.45 -2.77
C TRP A 99 -11.12 0.26 -3.58
N MET A 100 -9.97 0.39 -4.24
CA MET A 100 -9.30 -0.70 -4.97
C MET A 100 -8.96 -1.85 -4.02
N THR A 101 -8.23 -1.59 -2.94
CA THR A 101 -7.83 -2.64 -1.98
C THR A 101 -9.03 -3.25 -1.25
N ARG A 102 -10.15 -2.54 -1.15
CA ARG A 102 -11.39 -3.08 -0.60
C ARG A 102 -12.08 -4.04 -1.56
N ARG A 103 -12.18 -3.68 -2.85
CA ARG A 103 -12.86 -4.46 -3.89
C ARG A 103 -12.01 -5.60 -4.42
N ASN A 104 -10.71 -5.39 -4.52
CA ASN A 104 -9.75 -6.34 -5.07
C ASN A 104 -9.11 -7.14 -3.92
N THR A 105 -8.68 -8.36 -4.20
CA THR A 105 -7.93 -9.23 -3.29
C THR A 105 -6.48 -8.79 -3.11
N VAL A 106 -6.19 -7.48 -3.24
CA VAL A 106 -4.83 -6.93 -3.12
C VAL A 106 -4.29 -7.22 -1.72
N THR A 107 -3.20 -7.98 -1.68
CA THR A 107 -2.53 -8.47 -0.48
C THR A 107 -1.37 -7.59 -0.06
N ALA A 108 -0.67 -6.98 -1.02
CA ALA A 108 0.35 -5.99 -0.79
C ALA A 108 0.40 -4.96 -1.93
N THR A 109 1.23 -3.93 -1.78
CA THR A 109 1.55 -2.98 -2.86
C THR A 109 2.91 -2.33 -2.61
N CYS A 110 3.70 -2.14 -3.65
CA CYS A 110 4.95 -1.40 -3.66
C CYS A 110 4.73 0.01 -4.23
N VAL A 111 5.03 1.04 -3.43
CA VAL A 111 4.90 2.45 -3.83
C VAL A 111 6.19 3.22 -3.68
N LEU A 112 6.34 4.29 -4.46
CA LEU A 112 7.50 5.18 -4.33
C LEU A 112 7.46 5.94 -3.00
N ALA A 113 8.63 6.08 -2.37
CA ALA A 113 8.87 6.94 -1.22
C ALA A 113 10.12 7.80 -1.47
N ASP A 114 10.33 8.88 -0.71
CA ASP A 114 11.44 9.84 -0.91
C ASP A 114 12.82 9.19 -1.07
N ASP A 115 13.10 8.20 -0.24
CA ASP A 115 14.40 7.54 -0.06
C ASP A 115 14.46 6.12 -0.65
N GLY A 116 13.42 5.71 -1.39
CA GLY A 116 13.35 4.35 -1.95
C GLY A 116 11.91 3.96 -2.24
N VAL A 117 11.46 2.86 -1.62
CA VAL A 117 10.10 2.35 -1.75
C VAL A 117 9.48 1.97 -0.41
N LEU A 118 8.15 2.01 -0.36
CA LEU A 118 7.35 1.49 0.72
C LEU A 118 6.51 0.31 0.21
N ILE A 119 6.73 -0.86 0.78
CA ILE A 119 5.85 -2.02 0.59
C ILE A 119 4.80 -2.01 1.70
N VAL A 120 3.53 -1.93 1.33
CA VAL A 120 2.41 -1.97 2.26
C VAL A 120 1.73 -3.32 2.16
N VAL A 121 1.82 -4.11 3.22
CA VAL A 121 1.15 -5.42 3.31
C VAL A 121 -0.16 -5.28 4.06
N PHE A 122 -1.25 -5.67 3.41
CA PHE A 122 -2.60 -5.61 3.95
C PHE A 122 -2.93 -6.89 4.72
N ALA A 123 -2.61 -6.90 6.01
CA ALA A 123 -2.86 -8.03 6.92
C ALA A 123 -4.27 -8.66 6.80
N PRO A 124 -5.38 -7.92 6.58
CA PRO A 124 -6.70 -8.55 6.38
C PRO A 124 -6.79 -9.52 5.22
N ALA A 125 -6.09 -9.24 4.13
CA ALA A 125 -6.13 -10.06 2.93
C ALA A 125 -5.38 -11.39 3.12
N LEU A 126 -4.44 -11.44 4.07
CA LEU A 126 -3.56 -12.58 4.31
C LEU A 126 -3.99 -13.46 5.49
N ARG A 127 -5.15 -13.16 6.11
CA ARG A 127 -5.59 -13.83 7.33
C ARG A 127 -5.80 -15.34 7.18
N ALA A 128 -6.25 -15.78 6.01
CA ALA A 128 -6.48 -17.18 5.68
C ALA A 128 -5.48 -17.71 4.66
N ALA A 129 -4.46 -16.92 4.31
CA ALA A 129 -3.49 -17.30 3.30
C ALA A 129 -2.51 -18.35 3.88
N PRO A 130 -2.22 -19.44 3.17
CA PRO A 130 -1.15 -20.36 3.56
C PRO A 130 0.21 -19.65 3.53
N GLY A 131 1.19 -20.21 4.26
CA GLY A 131 2.45 -19.52 4.56
C GLY A 131 3.35 -19.24 3.36
N ASP A 132 3.18 -20.01 2.28
CA ASP A 132 3.83 -19.85 0.96
C ASP A 132 3.32 -18.62 0.19
N VAL A 133 2.06 -18.22 0.40
CA VAL A 133 1.49 -17.01 -0.21
C VAL A 133 2.21 -15.76 0.26
N LEU A 134 2.75 -15.74 1.48
CA LEU A 134 3.53 -14.59 1.95
C LEU A 134 4.84 -14.43 1.19
N VAL A 135 5.48 -15.54 0.80
CA VAL A 135 6.71 -15.51 -0.01
C VAL A 135 6.38 -14.99 -1.41
N GLU A 136 5.31 -15.48 -2.01
CA GLU A 136 4.82 -15.03 -3.32
C GLU A 136 4.55 -13.52 -3.32
N VAL A 137 3.66 -13.08 -2.42
CA VAL A 137 3.22 -11.69 -2.34
C VAL A 137 4.40 -10.77 -2.01
N PHE A 138 5.20 -11.11 -1.01
CA PHE A 138 6.30 -10.24 -0.62
C PHE A 138 7.44 -10.23 -1.66
N GLY A 139 7.71 -11.38 -2.28
CA GLY A 139 8.66 -11.50 -3.39
C GLY A 139 8.24 -10.67 -4.60
N HIS A 140 6.97 -10.74 -5.00
CA HIS A 140 6.40 -9.95 -6.09
C HIS A 140 6.62 -8.45 -5.88
N GLU A 141 6.28 -7.93 -4.69
CA GLU A 141 6.48 -6.51 -4.39
C GLU A 141 7.96 -6.10 -4.32
N LEU A 142 8.84 -7.02 -3.89
CA LEU A 142 10.29 -6.77 -3.93
C LEU A 142 10.83 -6.76 -5.37
N VAL A 143 10.26 -7.55 -6.29
CA VAL A 143 10.62 -7.45 -7.72
C VAL A 143 10.27 -6.06 -8.25
N HIS A 144 9.10 -5.50 -7.89
CA HIS A 144 8.79 -4.10 -8.24
C HIS A 144 9.78 -3.10 -7.63
N ALA A 145 10.23 -3.33 -6.40
CA ALA A 145 11.26 -2.51 -5.78
C ALA A 145 12.57 -2.54 -6.60
N ALA A 146 13.03 -3.72 -7.02
CA ALA A 146 14.21 -3.89 -7.87
C ALA A 146 14.02 -3.23 -9.25
N GLN A 147 12.85 -3.40 -9.87
CA GLN A 147 12.51 -2.79 -11.15
C GLN A 147 12.60 -1.26 -11.08
N VAL A 148 12.05 -0.65 -10.02
CA VAL A 148 12.13 0.80 -9.77
C VAL A 148 13.57 1.29 -9.59
N HIS A 149 14.48 0.44 -9.08
CA HIS A 149 15.88 0.79 -8.87
C HIS A 149 16.75 0.68 -10.13
N ARG A 150 16.21 0.15 -11.24
CA ARG A 150 16.91 0.14 -12.53
C ARG A 150 17.26 1.56 -12.97
N PRO A 151 18.42 1.78 -13.64
CA PRO A 151 18.84 3.10 -14.07
C PRO A 151 17.75 3.87 -14.83
N GLY A 152 17.41 5.08 -14.37
CA GLY A 152 16.40 5.95 -14.96
C GLY A 152 14.94 5.59 -14.66
N ARG A 153 14.66 4.39 -14.11
CA ARG A 153 13.28 3.94 -13.93
C ARG A 153 12.54 4.71 -12.85
N ARG A 154 13.25 5.11 -11.79
CA ARG A 154 12.68 5.92 -10.71
C ARG A 154 12.18 7.26 -11.22
N GLU A 155 12.98 7.95 -12.03
CA GLU A 155 12.63 9.25 -12.62
C GLU A 155 11.41 9.11 -13.53
N GLU A 156 11.41 8.12 -14.41
CA GLU A 156 10.25 7.82 -15.26
C GLU A 156 8.98 7.55 -14.43
N ARG A 157 9.11 6.78 -13.34
CA ARG A 157 7.96 6.48 -12.47
C ARG A 157 7.46 7.71 -11.72
N LEU A 158 8.35 8.62 -11.31
CA LEU A 158 7.95 9.91 -10.74
C LEU A 158 7.21 10.77 -11.77
N GLU A 159 7.64 10.77 -13.02
CA GLU A 159 6.92 11.44 -14.11
C GLU A 159 5.55 10.82 -14.39
N ASP A 160 5.45 9.48 -14.34
CA ASP A 160 4.17 8.75 -14.42
C ASP A 160 3.20 9.24 -13.36
N LEU A 161 3.64 9.28 -12.10
CA LEU A 161 2.82 9.72 -10.99
C LEU A 161 2.44 11.20 -11.13
N ARG A 162 3.38 12.09 -11.47
CA ARG A 162 3.09 13.51 -11.71
C ARG A 162 2.03 13.69 -12.78
N SER A 163 2.08 12.90 -13.85
CA SER A 163 1.07 12.91 -14.91
C SER A 163 -0.29 12.41 -14.41
N ASN A 164 -0.33 11.29 -13.68
CA ASN A 164 -1.56 10.71 -13.12
C ASN A 164 -2.26 11.67 -12.14
N HIS A 165 -1.50 12.52 -11.45
CA HIS A 165 -2.03 13.57 -10.59
C HIS A 165 -2.32 14.89 -11.31
N GLY A 166 -2.06 14.99 -12.62
CA GLY A 166 -2.31 16.19 -13.43
C GLY A 166 -1.33 17.33 -13.17
N ILE A 167 -0.18 17.05 -12.56
CA ILE A 167 0.90 18.04 -12.33
C ILE A 167 1.63 18.32 -13.65
N THR A 168 1.96 17.25 -14.38
CA THR A 168 2.58 17.31 -15.70
C THR A 168 1.58 16.82 -16.76
N LYS A 169 1.62 17.41 -17.95
CA LYS A 169 0.84 16.91 -19.09
C LYS A 169 1.64 15.82 -19.79
N ARG A 170 0.98 14.71 -20.11
CA ARG A 170 1.57 13.62 -20.88
C ARG A 170 0.84 13.45 -22.21
N PRO A 171 1.58 13.37 -23.34
CA PRO A 171 0.99 12.99 -24.62
C PRO A 171 0.34 11.60 -24.55
N PRO A 172 -0.82 11.36 -25.21
CA PRO A 172 -1.48 10.06 -25.18
C PRO A 172 -0.59 8.87 -25.59
N ALA A 173 0.28 9.07 -26.57
CA ALA A 173 1.24 8.05 -27.02
C ALA A 173 2.19 7.60 -25.90
N ASP A 174 2.64 8.53 -25.06
CA ASP A 174 3.51 8.23 -23.93
C ASP A 174 2.75 7.54 -22.80
N SER A 175 1.46 7.84 -22.64
CA SER A 175 0.60 7.10 -21.70
C SER A 175 0.47 5.63 -22.09
N TYR A 176 0.25 5.33 -23.37
CA TYR A 176 0.18 3.93 -23.84
C TYR A 176 1.51 3.18 -23.68
N ARG A 177 2.64 3.87 -23.92
CA ARG A 177 3.97 3.29 -23.69
C ARG A 177 4.21 3.00 -22.21
N ALA A 178 3.84 3.93 -21.32
CA ALA A 178 3.96 3.75 -19.89
C ALA A 178 3.09 2.58 -19.39
N GLU A 179 1.83 2.49 -19.85
CA GLU A 179 0.93 1.38 -19.52
C GLU A 179 1.48 0.04 -20.02
N SER A 180 1.94 -0.03 -21.27
CA SER A 180 2.55 -1.24 -21.83
C SER A 180 3.78 -1.68 -21.03
N LYS A 181 4.60 -0.73 -20.58
CA LYS A 181 5.77 -1.01 -19.74
C LYS A 181 5.36 -1.58 -18.38
N VAL A 182 4.33 -1.02 -17.74
CA VAL A 182 3.79 -1.55 -16.49
C VAL A 182 3.29 -2.98 -16.68
N CYS A 183 2.59 -3.29 -17.79
CA CYS A 183 2.16 -4.67 -18.07
C CYS A 183 3.32 -5.66 -18.22
N LEU A 184 4.42 -5.24 -18.87
CA LEU A 184 5.62 -6.07 -19.00
C LEU A 184 6.33 -6.26 -17.65
N GLU A 185 6.39 -5.21 -16.83
CA GLU A 185 6.97 -5.27 -15.48
C GLU A 185 6.16 -6.19 -14.55
N GLU A 186 4.82 -6.14 -14.63
CA GLU A 186 3.92 -7.04 -13.92
C GLU A 186 4.11 -8.50 -14.35
N ALA A 187 4.16 -8.76 -15.66
CA ALA A 187 4.39 -10.10 -16.19
C ALA A 187 5.73 -10.67 -15.72
N GLN A 188 6.79 -9.85 -15.75
CA GLN A 188 8.09 -10.25 -15.22
C GLN A 188 8.02 -10.55 -13.71
N ALA A 189 7.30 -9.76 -12.92
CA ALA A 189 7.17 -10.01 -11.49
C ALA A 189 6.51 -11.37 -11.22
N HIS A 190 5.43 -11.70 -11.94
CA HIS A 190 4.78 -13.00 -11.86
C HIS A 190 5.68 -14.16 -12.31
N GLU A 191 6.45 -14.00 -13.38
CA GLU A 191 7.39 -15.04 -13.85
C GLU A 191 8.43 -15.41 -12.78
N LEU A 192 8.85 -14.44 -11.95
CA LEU A 192 9.88 -14.65 -10.94
C LEU A 192 9.36 -15.25 -9.63
N GLU A 193 8.05 -15.23 -9.36
CA GLU A 193 7.47 -15.74 -8.10
C GLU A 193 7.84 -17.19 -7.82
N ALA A 194 7.77 -18.06 -8.83
CA ALA A 194 8.10 -19.48 -8.67
C ALA A 194 9.58 -19.69 -8.34
N ALA A 195 10.48 -18.95 -9.01
CA ALA A 195 11.92 -19.01 -8.78
C ALA A 195 12.29 -18.48 -7.38
N ILE A 196 11.62 -17.43 -6.91
CA ILE A 196 11.80 -16.90 -5.55
C ILE A 196 11.39 -17.93 -4.50
N LYS A 197 10.25 -18.62 -4.69
CA LYS A 197 9.81 -19.70 -3.79
C LYS A 197 10.84 -20.82 -3.72
N GLU A 198 11.35 -21.27 -4.86
CA GLU A 198 12.36 -22.32 -4.94
C GLU A 198 13.65 -21.94 -4.18
N LEU A 199 14.19 -20.73 -4.41
CA LEU A 199 15.40 -20.24 -3.75
C LEU A 199 15.23 -20.04 -2.24
N THR A 200 14.01 -19.75 -1.77
CA THR A 200 13.73 -19.60 -0.35
C THR A 200 13.36 -20.90 0.36
N GLY A 201 13.31 -22.03 -0.37
CA GLY A 201 13.01 -23.35 0.18
C GLY A 201 11.60 -23.47 0.76
N ARG A 202 10.64 -22.77 0.15
CA ARG A 202 9.26 -22.59 0.65
C ARG A 202 8.23 -23.07 -0.34
#